data_AF-A0A956N248-F1
#
_entry.id   AF-A0A956N248-F1
#
_cell.length_a   1.000
_cell.length_b   1.000
_cell.length_c   1.000
_cell.angle_alpha   90.00
_cell.angle_beta   90.00
_cell.angle_gamma   90.00
#
_symmetry.space_group_name_H-M   'P 1'
#
loop_
_entity.id
_entity.type
_entity.pdbx_description
1 polymer ?
#
loop_
_entity_poly.entity_id
_entity_poly.type
_entity_poly.pdbx_seq_one_letter_code
_entity_poly.pdbx_strand_id
1 'polypeptide(L)'
;MWIGFACMSIVQPYKDRMDTRCKERVPFAVVGCIMYCILYFILPKNFTSLIGMLGGIMVGFSATYKWQTVFNTFGGLNSAVPILGLEVAIIFRIVNNVFVVIYGRLFSKIFDKVEEKITNRSIIEEMTTSGEL
;
A
#
# COMPACT_ATOMS: atom_id res chain seq x y z
N MET A 1 10.52 5.39 2.76
CA MET A 1 10.55 3.92 2.66
C MET A 1 9.15 3.29 2.75
N TRP A 2 8.42 3.41 3.87
CA TRP A 2 7.12 2.74 4.09
C TRP A 2 6.00 3.08 3.11
N ILE A 3 6.00 4.29 2.54
CA ILE A 3 5.04 4.71 1.50
C ILE A 3 5.29 3.95 0.18
N GLY A 4 6.55 3.70 -0.16
CA GLY A 4 6.92 2.90 -1.34
C GLY A 4 6.42 1.46 -1.22
N PHE A 5 6.62 0.84 -0.06
CA PHE A 5 6.05 -0.49 0.22
C PHE A 5 4.51 -0.50 0.13
N ALA A 6 3.86 0.56 0.60
CA ALA A 6 2.42 0.71 0.47
C ALA A 6 2.00 0.73 -1.00
N CYS A 7 2.68 1.52 -1.83
CA CYS A 7 2.42 1.63 -3.26
C CYS A 7 2.61 0.30 -4.00
N MET A 8 3.76 -0.36 -3.82
CA MET A 8 4.05 -1.67 -4.45
C MET A 8 3.03 -2.73 -4.06
N SER A 9 2.46 -2.65 -2.85
CA SER A 9 1.46 -3.60 -2.39
C SER A 9 0.09 -3.44 -3.07
N ILE A 10 -0.22 -2.26 -3.60
CA ILE A 10 -1.48 -1.96 -4.32
C ILE A 10 -1.33 -2.20 -5.81
N VAL A 11 -0.23 -1.74 -6.41
CA VAL A 11 0.03 -1.84 -7.84
C VAL A 11 0.30 -3.31 -8.18
N GLN A 12 -0.76 -4.02 -8.52
CA GLN A 12 -0.72 -5.40 -8.98
C GLN A 12 -1.24 -5.48 -10.42
N PRO A 13 -0.75 -6.44 -11.22
CA PRO A 13 -1.17 -6.60 -12.62
C PRO A 13 -2.64 -7.00 -12.77
N TYR A 14 -3.31 -7.47 -11.71
CA TYR A 14 -4.71 -7.89 -11.74
C TYR A 14 -5.63 -6.82 -11.14
N LYS A 15 -6.57 -6.30 -11.94
CA LYS A 15 -7.46 -5.19 -11.58
C LYS A 15 -8.35 -5.50 -10.37
N ASP A 16 -8.98 -6.68 -10.32
CA ASP A 16 -9.85 -7.07 -9.20
C ASP A 16 -9.12 -7.07 -7.86
N ARG A 17 -7.85 -7.50 -7.88
CA ARG A 17 -6.97 -7.52 -6.70
C ARG A 17 -6.54 -6.10 -6.33
N MET A 18 -6.23 -5.26 -7.31
CA MET A 18 -5.86 -3.85 -7.08
C MET A 18 -7.02 -3.07 -6.46
N ASP A 19 -8.24 -3.21 -6.99
CA ASP A 19 -9.42 -2.50 -6.49
C ASP A 19 -9.80 -2.92 -5.07
N THR A 20 -9.74 -4.23 -4.80
CA THR A 20 -9.96 -4.76 -3.44
C THR A 20 -8.93 -4.19 -2.47
N ARG A 21 -7.65 -4.18 -2.85
CA ARG A 21 -6.56 -3.64 -2.01
C ARG A 21 -6.65 -2.13 -1.83
N CYS A 22 -7.06 -1.38 -2.84
CA CYS A 22 -7.34 0.05 -2.71
C CYS A 22 -8.44 0.34 -1.69
N LYS A 23 -9.53 -0.44 -1.72
CA LYS A 23 -10.65 -0.30 -0.77
C LYS A 23 -10.23 -0.68 0.65
N GLU A 24 -9.38 -1.69 0.80
CA GLU A 24 -8.91 -2.16 2.10
C GLU A 24 -7.81 -1.27 2.69
N ARG A 25 -7.02 -0.56 1.88
CA ARG A 25 -5.82 0.15 2.38
C ARG A 25 -6.13 1.18 3.46
N VAL A 26 -6.99 2.14 3.16
CA VAL A 26 -7.31 3.25 4.08
C VAL A 26 -7.96 2.76 5.38
N PRO A 27 -9.02 1.92 5.36
CA PRO A 27 -9.64 1.48 6.60
C PRO A 27 -8.69 0.65 7.46
N PHE A 28 -7.90 -0.27 6.87
CA PHE A 28 -6.95 -1.07 7.65
C PHE A 28 -5.72 -0.27 8.10
N ALA A 29 -5.34 0.81 7.41
CA ALA A 29 -4.34 1.75 7.91
C ALA A 29 -4.85 2.52 9.13
N VAL A 30 -6.13 2.92 9.15
CA VAL A 30 -6.76 3.56 10.33
C VAL A 30 -6.82 2.59 11.51
N VAL A 31 -7.24 1.34 11.28
CA VAL A 31 -7.20 0.28 12.30
C VAL A 31 -5.78 0.10 12.86
N GLY A 32 -4.77 0.10 11.98
CA GLY A 32 -3.37 0.07 12.38
C GLY A 32 -2.94 1.30 13.20
N CYS A 33 -3.45 2.49 12.91
CA CYS A 33 -3.15 3.67 13.71
C CYS A 33 -3.76 3.56 15.11
N ILE A 34 -5.02 3.12 15.22
CA ILE A 34 -5.70 2.93 16.52
C ILE A 34 -4.97 1.87 17.35
N MET A 35 -4.66 0.72 16.75
CA MET A 35 -3.96 -0.36 17.45
C MET A 35 -2.56 0.08 17.89
N TYR A 36 -1.84 0.84 17.05
CA TYR A 36 -0.55 1.42 17.43
C TYR A 36 -0.67 2.40 18.60
N CYS A 37 -1.71 3.26 18.62
CA CYS A 37 -1.93 4.18 19.74
C CYS A 37 -2.14 3.45 21.06
N ILE A 38 -2.99 2.42 21.06
CA ILE A 38 -3.25 1.60 22.26
C ILE A 38 -1.93 0.98 22.75
N LEU A 39 -1.15 0.37 21.86
CA LEU A 39 0.15 -0.20 22.22
C LEU A 39 1.14 0.88 22.71
N TYR A 40 1.15 2.07 22.09
CA TYR A 40 2.05 3.16 22.46
C TYR A 40 1.78 3.69 23.88
N PHE A 41 0.53 3.68 24.35
CA PHE A 41 0.19 4.07 25.73
C PHE A 41 0.46 2.98 26.77
N ILE A 42 0.36 1.71 26.38
CA ILE A 42 0.62 0.58 27.29
C ILE A 42 2.13 0.34 27.46
N LEU A 43 2.91 0.53 26.40
CA LEU A 43 4.35 0.22 26.40
C LEU A 43 5.20 1.42 26.87
N PRO A 44 6.20 1.22 27.74
CA PRO A 44 7.14 2.28 28.11
C PRO A 44 7.91 2.79 26.88
N LYS A 45 8.22 4.09 26.84
CA LYS A 45 8.93 4.76 25.70
C LYS A 45 10.22 4.08 25.26
N ASN A 46 10.89 3.35 26.15
CA ASN A 46 12.13 2.62 25.85
C ASN A 46 11.94 1.40 24.93
N PHE A 47 10.70 0.89 24.80
CA PHE A 47 10.39 -0.31 24.01
C PHE A 47 9.62 -0.01 22.72
N THR A 48 9.40 1.25 22.36
CA THR A 48 8.66 1.60 21.13
C THR A 48 9.35 1.06 19.88
N SER A 49 10.69 1.06 19.84
CA SER A 49 11.49 0.42 18.77
C SER A 49 11.16 -1.06 18.55
N LEU A 50 10.77 -1.80 19.59
CA LEU A 50 10.37 -3.20 19.48
C LEU A 50 9.04 -3.36 18.73
N ILE A 51 8.10 -2.41 18.88
CA ILE A 51 6.81 -2.42 18.17
C ILE A 51 7.04 -2.35 16.66
N GLY A 52 7.98 -1.52 16.21
CA GLY A 52 8.34 -1.42 14.79
C GLY A 52 8.93 -2.71 14.23
N MET A 53 9.83 -3.35 14.98
CA MET A 53 10.44 -4.63 14.57
C MET A 53 9.43 -5.78 14.54
N LEU A 54 8.62 -5.91 15.59
CA LEU A 54 7.54 -6.89 15.65
C LEU A 54 6.52 -6.67 14.53
N GLY A 55 6.17 -5.41 14.26
CA GLY A 55 5.31 -5.05 13.12
C GLY A 55 5.89 -5.55 11.80
N GLY A 56 7.19 -5.36 11.55
CA GLY A 56 7.86 -5.88 10.35
C GLY A 56 7.77 -7.41 10.21
N ILE A 57 8.05 -8.14 11.29
CA ILE A 57 7.96 -9.61 11.30
C ILE A 57 6.51 -10.07 11.09
N MET A 58 5.56 -9.44 11.78
CA MET A 58 4.13 -9.76 11.67
C MET A 58 3.56 -9.50 10.27
N VAL A 59 4.09 -8.51 9.53
CA VAL A 59 3.74 -8.35 8.10
C VAL A 59 4.11 -9.61 7.30
N GLY A 60 5.28 -10.20 7.56
CA GLY A 60 5.74 -11.41 6.87
C GLY A 60 4.88 -12.65 7.15
N PHE A 61 4.34 -12.77 8.37
CA PHE A 61 3.43 -13.85 8.76
C PHE A 61 1.95 -13.57 8.44
N SER A 62 1.62 -12.37 7.96
CA SER A 62 0.23 -12.00 7.70
C SER A 62 -0.31 -12.66 6.45
N ALA A 63 -1.26 -13.58 6.64
CA ALA A 63 -1.92 -14.31 5.57
C ALA A 63 -2.80 -13.43 4.66
N THR A 64 -3.29 -12.28 5.14
CA THR A 64 -4.16 -11.39 4.38
C THR A 64 -3.61 -9.98 4.25
N TYR A 65 -3.97 -9.32 3.14
CA TYR A 65 -3.57 -7.94 2.84
C TYR A 65 -4.01 -6.93 3.92
N LYS A 66 -5.14 -7.20 4.56
CA LYS A 66 -5.70 -6.45 5.68
C LYS A 66 -4.68 -6.34 6.82
N TRP A 67 -4.22 -7.48 7.32
CA TRP A 67 -3.25 -7.53 8.43
C TRP A 67 -1.88 -7.01 8.02
N GLN A 68 -1.43 -7.26 6.78
CA GLN A 68 -0.21 -6.65 6.25
C GLN A 68 -0.29 -5.11 6.30
N THR A 69 -1.44 -4.53 5.99
CA THR A 69 -1.64 -3.07 6.02
C THR A 69 -1.63 -2.51 7.46
N VAL A 70 -2.26 -3.23 8.40
CA VAL A 70 -2.25 -2.89 9.83
C VAL A 70 -0.82 -2.88 10.38
N PHE A 71 -0.06 -3.96 10.18
CA PHE A 71 1.30 -4.06 10.71
C PHE A 71 2.33 -3.21 9.94
N ASN A 72 2.13 -2.98 8.64
CA ASN A 72 2.94 -2.01 7.88
C ASN A 72 2.78 -0.59 8.44
N THR A 73 1.64 -0.30 9.05
CA THR A 73 1.37 0.98 9.72
C THR A 73 2.16 1.12 11.02
N PHE A 74 2.43 0.03 11.73
CA PHE A 74 3.27 0.06 12.93
C PHE A 74 4.70 0.46 12.59
N GLY A 75 5.29 -0.14 11.56
CA GLY A 75 6.63 0.23 11.11
C GLY A 75 6.73 1.70 10.68
N GLY A 76 5.73 2.18 9.94
CA GLY A 76 5.67 3.57 9.51
C GLY A 76 5.50 4.58 10.65
N LEU A 77 4.59 4.31 11.59
CA LEU A 77 4.37 5.17 12.75
C LEU A 77 5.58 5.16 13.68
N ASN A 78 6.15 3.99 13.96
CA ASN A 78 7.30 3.89 14.84
C ASN A 78 8.53 4.66 14.33
N SER A 79 8.74 4.73 13.02
CA SER A 79 9.79 5.57 12.44
C SER A 79 9.44 7.07 12.44
N ALA A 80 8.16 7.43 12.41
CA ALA A 80 7.70 8.83 12.28
C ALA A 80 7.47 9.53 13.62
N VAL A 81 7.04 8.80 14.65
CA VAL A 81 6.73 9.34 15.99
C VAL A 81 7.92 10.06 16.63
N PRO A 82 9.17 9.57 16.57
CA PRO A 82 10.32 10.29 17.13
C PRO A 82 10.62 11.64 16.47
N ILE A 83 10.15 11.85 15.23
CA ILE A 83 10.47 13.04 14.43
C ILE A 83 9.30 14.05 14.47
N LEU A 84 8.07 13.55 14.32
CA LEU A 84 6.88 14.39 14.13
C LEU A 84 5.98 14.44 15.37
N GLY A 85 6.19 13.56 16.35
CA GLY A 85 5.24 13.33 17.44
C GLY A 85 4.08 12.42 17.02
N LEU A 86 3.34 11.92 18.01
CA LEU A 86 2.32 10.88 17.81
C LEU A 86 1.15 11.35 16.93
N GLU A 87 0.57 12.50 17.25
CA GLU A 87 -0.61 13.02 16.55
C GLU A 87 -0.32 13.31 15.07
N VAL A 88 0.77 14.03 14.81
CA VAL A 88 1.19 14.38 13.46
C VAL A 88 1.57 13.13 12.67
N ALA A 89 2.23 12.15 13.30
CA ALA A 89 2.58 10.89 12.65
C ALA A 89 1.34 10.10 12.17
N ILE A 90 0.26 10.08 12.97
CA ILE A 90 -1.00 9.42 12.61
C ILE A 90 -1.66 10.11 11.42
N ILE A 91 -1.82 11.44 11.48
CA ILE A 91 -2.41 12.20 10.39
C ILE A 91 -1.59 12.00 9.10
N PHE A 92 -0.27 12.14 9.21
CA PHE A 92 0.64 11.93 8.09
C PHE A 92 0.49 10.53 7.50
N ARG A 93 0.30 9.51 8.34
CA ARG A 93 0.10 8.13 7.88
C ARG A 93 -1.20 7.94 7.10
N ILE A 94 -2.30 8.51 7.57
CA ILE A 94 -3.60 8.42 6.89
C ILE A 94 -3.52 9.13 5.54
N VAL A 95 -3.03 10.38 5.53
CA VAL A 95 -2.88 11.20 4.32
C VAL A 95 -2.05 10.48 3.26
N ASN A 96 -0.89 9.92 3.64
CA ASN A 96 -0.04 9.19 2.71
C ASN A 96 -0.71 7.92 2.15
N ASN A 97 -1.50 7.19 2.95
CA ASN A 97 -2.22 6.01 2.43
C ASN A 97 -3.34 6.42 1.47
N VAL A 98 -3.99 7.57 1.68
CA VAL A 98 -4.95 8.13 0.71
C VAL A 98 -4.25 8.49 -0.60
N PHE A 99 -3.12 9.20 -0.54
CA PHE A 99 -2.32 9.51 -1.74
C PHE A 99 -1.87 8.26 -2.47
N VAL A 100 -1.46 7.22 -1.75
CA VAL A 100 -1.06 5.93 -2.34
C VAL A 100 -2.21 5.25 -3.08
N VAL A 101 -3.44 5.31 -2.56
CA VAL A 101 -4.62 4.77 -3.26
C VAL A 101 -4.94 5.59 -4.52
N ILE A 102 -4.86 6.92 -4.45
CA ILE A 102 -5.06 7.80 -5.61
C ILE A 102 -4.02 7.50 -6.69
N TYR A 103 -2.74 7.40 -6.29
CA TYR A 103 -1.65 7.06 -7.18
C TYR A 103 -1.84 5.67 -7.81
N GLY A 104 -2.23 4.66 -7.02
CA GLY A 104 -2.48 3.30 -7.52
C GLY A 104 -3.56 3.26 -8.60
N ARG A 105 -4.66 4.00 -8.41
CA ARG A 105 -5.73 4.12 -9.43
C ARG A 105 -5.27 4.85 -10.68
N LEU A 106 -4.49 5.92 -10.53
CA LEU A 106 -3.94 6.65 -11.68
C LEU A 106 -2.99 5.76 -12.48
N PHE A 107 -2.12 5.03 -11.79
CA PHE A 107 -1.19 4.08 -12.40
C PHE A 107 -1.93 2.99 -13.17
N SER A 108 -2.99 2.40 -12.59
CA SER A 108 -3.80 1.39 -13.28
C SER A 108 -4.40 1.94 -14.59
N LYS A 109 -4.92 3.17 -14.61
CA LYS A 109 -5.45 3.78 -15.84
C LYS A 109 -4.40 3.98 -16.92
N ILE A 110 -3.17 4.34 -16.53
CA ILE A 110 -2.06 4.50 -17.47
C ILE A 110 -1.64 3.13 -18.01
N PHE A 111 -1.52 2.14 -17.13
CA PHE A 111 -1.17 0.78 -17.50
C PHE A 111 -2.17 0.18 -18.49
N ASP A 112 -3.47 0.33 -18.23
CA ASP A 112 -4.54 -0.12 -19.12
C ASP A 112 -4.42 0.49 -20.53
N LYS A 113 -4.14 1.80 -20.62
CA LYS A 113 -3.95 2.48 -21.92
C LYS A 113 -2.71 1.98 -22.66
N VAL A 114 -1.66 1.60 -21.94
CA VAL A 114 -0.44 1.06 -22.54
C VAL A 114 -0.68 -0.37 -23.01
N GLU A 115 -1.33 -1.19 -22.20
CA GLU A 115 -1.73 -2.56 -22.54
C GLU A 115 -2.62 -2.57 -23.80
N GLU A 116 -3.67 -1.75 -23.84
CA GLU A 116 -4.55 -1.61 -25.01
C GLU A 116 -3.79 -1.19 -26.27
N LYS A 117 -2.84 -0.25 -26.16
CA LYS A 117 -2.00 0.16 -27.30
C LYS A 117 -1.08 -0.94 -27.79
N ILE A 118 -0.51 -1.73 -26.89
CA ILE A 118 0.38 -2.85 -27.25
C ILE A 118 -0.44 -3.96 -27.91
N THR A 119 -1.59 -4.32 -27.34
CA THR A 119 -2.49 -5.35 -27.89
C THR A 119 -3.05 -4.94 -29.26
N ASN A 120 -3.48 -3.69 -29.43
CA ASN A 120 -3.95 -3.22 -30.73
C ASN A 120 -2.84 -3.22 -31.77
N ARG A 121 -1.60 -2.90 -31.38
CA ARG A 121 -0.44 -2.95 -32.28
C ARG A 121 -0.12 -4.38 -32.72
N SER A 122 -0.14 -5.35 -31.80
CA SER A 122 0.11 -6.76 -32.14
C SER A 122 -0.96 -7.33 -33.05
N ILE A 123 -2.24 -6.98 -32.86
CA ILE A 123 -3.35 -7.39 -33.72
C ILE A 123 -3.20 -6.82 -35.14
N ILE A 124 -2.80 -5.56 -35.28
CA ILE A 124 -2.55 -4.93 -36.59
C ILE A 124 -1.36 -5.59 -37.29
N GLU A 125 -0.28 -5.90 -36.56
CA GLU A 125 0.87 -6.63 -37.10
C GLU A 125 0.46 -8.02 -37.61
N GLU A 126 -0.30 -8.80 -36.82
CA GLU A 126 -0.86 -10.08 -37.26
C GLU A 126 -1.68 -9.95 -38.55
N MET A 127 -2.64 -9.03 -38.62
CA MET A 127 -3.47 -8.80 -39.82
C MET A 127 -2.66 -8.41 -41.06
N THR A 128 -1.56 -7.66 -40.88
CA THR A 128 -0.68 -7.24 -41.98
C THR A 128 0.19 -8.41 -42.48
N THR A 129 0.57 -9.34 -41.60
CA THR A 129 1.39 -10.52 -41.97
C THR A 129 0.57 -11.67 -42.55
N SER A 130 -0.72 -11.80 -42.21
CA SER A 130 -1.62 -12.82 -42.76
C SER A 130 -2.22 -12.46 -44.12
N GLY A 131 -2.05 -11.22 -44.60
CA GLY A 131 -2.50 -10.80 -45.93
C GLY A 131 -4.02 -10.60 -46.05
N GLU A 132 -4.74 -10.43 -44.94
CA GLU A 132 -6.21 -10.27 -44.91
C GLU A 132 -6.67 -8.80 -44.99
N LEU A 133 -5.94 -7.92 -45.70
CA LEU A 133 -6.35 -6.51 -45.90
C LEU A 133 -6.94 -6.24 -47.28
#